data_AF-A0A2S5R731-F1
#
_entry.id   AF-A0A2S5R731-F1
#
_cell.length_a   1.000
_cell.length_b   1.000
_cell.length_c   1.000
_cell.angle_alpha   90.00
_cell.angle_beta   90.00
_cell.angle_gamma   90.00
#
_symmetry.space_group_name_H-M   'P 1'
#
loop_
_entity.id
_entity.type
_entity.pdbx_description
1 polymer ?
#
loop_
_entity_poly.entity_id
_entity_poly.type
_entity_poly.pdbx_seq_one_letter_code
_entity_poly.pdbx_strand_id
1 'polypeptide(L)' 'MLGPMTLAAINKADLSDLLVALKSEAAGYYRTLAATKPKRAKFLKGWLKRAYA' A
#
# COMPACT_ATOMS: atom_id res chain seq x y z
N MET A 1 -7.28 -5.25 -13.96
CA MET A 1 -6.74 -6.63 -13.94
C MET A 1 -5.23 -6.55 -14.12
N LEU A 2 -4.45 -7.34 -13.38
CA LEU A 2 -2.99 -7.41 -13.58
C LEU A 2 -2.71 -8.39 -14.72
N GLY A 3 -2.12 -7.90 -15.81
CA GLY A 3 -1.88 -8.67 -17.03
C GLY A 3 -0.43 -9.15 -17.17
N PRO A 4 -0.09 -9.81 -18.30
CA PRO A 4 1.26 -10.35 -18.54
C PRO A 4 2.37 -9.32 -18.38
N MET A 5 2.14 -8.07 -18.79
CA MET A 5 3.09 -6.98 -18.64
C MET A 5 3.37 -6.63 -17.16
N THR A 6 2.32 -6.63 -16.32
CA THR A 6 2.47 -6.38 -14.89
C THR A 6 3.22 -7.51 -14.20
N LEU A 7 2.91 -8.77 -14.55
CA LEU A 7 3.62 -9.92 -14.01
C LEU A 7 5.11 -9.90 -14.39
N ALA A 8 5.43 -9.58 -15.64
CA ALA A 8 6.81 -9.44 -16.09
C ALA A 8 7.56 -8.33 -15.32
N ALA A 9 6.93 -7.19 -15.07
CA ALA A 9 7.52 -6.10 -14.30
C ALA A 9 7.75 -6.48 -12.84
N ILE A 10 6.77 -7.14 -12.20
CA ILE A 10 6.87 -7.63 -10.82
C ILE A 10 8.05 -8.61 -10.69
N ASN A 11 8.18 -9.56 -11.62
CA ASN A 11 9.25 -10.57 -11.59
C ASN A 11 10.65 -9.99 -11.85
N LYS A 12 10.73 -8.81 -12.49
CA LYS A 12 12.01 -8.13 -12.76
C LYS A 12 12.44 -7.20 -11.62
N ALA A 13 11.50 -6.75 -10.78
CA ALA A 13 11.80 -5.85 -9.68
C ALA A 13 12.55 -6.57 -8.54
N ASP A 14 13.40 -5.84 -7.82
CA ASP A 14 13.94 -6.32 -6.56
C ASP A 14 12.79 -6.51 -5.55
N LEU A 15 12.72 -7.68 -4.93
CA LEU A 15 11.60 -8.05 -4.08
C LEU A 15 11.56 -7.22 -2.79
N SER A 16 12.72 -6.91 -2.22
CA SER A 16 12.83 -6.13 -0.98
C SER A 16 12.39 -4.69 -1.22
N ASP A 17 12.90 -4.07 -2.29
CA ASP A 17 12.51 -2.71 -2.67
C ASP A 17 11.04 -2.62 -3.04
N LEU A 18 10.52 -3.58 -3.83
CA LEU A 18 9.12 -3.62 -4.22
C LEU A 18 8.20 -3.75 -3.00
N LEU A 19 8.56 -4.59 -2.03
CA LEU A 19 7.77 -4.77 -0.82
C LEU A 19 7.76 -3.50 0.03
N VAL A 20 8.90 -2.85 0.22
CA VAL A 20 9.00 -1.59 0.98
C VAL A 20 8.18 -0.50 0.32
N ALA A 21 8.29 -0.34 -1.00
CA ALA A 21 7.53 0.64 -1.76
C ALA A 21 6.02 0.38 -1.67
N LEU A 22 5.59 -0.87 -1.82
CA LEU A 22 4.18 -1.25 -1.73
C LEU A 22 3.59 -0.96 -0.34
N LYS A 23 4.32 -1.27 0.74
CA LYS A 23 3.92 -0.96 2.11
C LYS A 23 3.78 0.55 2.34
N SER A 24 4.74 1.33 1.84
CA SER A 24 4.71 2.79 1.91
C SER A 24 3.49 3.37 1.19
N GLU A 25 3.22 2.90 -0.04
CA GLU A 25 2.09 3.36 -0.85
C GLU A 25 0.74 3.02 -0.20
N ALA A 26 0.61 1.81 0.35
CA ALA A 26 -0.58 1.42 1.11
C ALA A 26 -0.80 2.34 2.33
N ALA A 27 0.25 2.65 3.09
CA ALA A 27 0.17 3.58 4.21
C ALA A 27 -0.21 5.00 3.75
N GLY A 28 0.35 5.48 2.63
CA GLY A 28 -0.01 6.75 1.99
C GLY A 28 -1.51 6.80 1.66
N TYR A 29 -2.01 5.78 0.98
CA TYR A 29 -3.43 5.65 0.64
C TYR A 29 -4.33 5.67 1.87
N TYR A 30 -3.96 4.98 2.95
CA TYR A 30 -4.74 4.99 4.20
C TYR A 30 -4.79 6.37 4.85
N ARG A 31 -3.68 7.13 4.84
CA ARG A 31 -3.66 8.51 5.34
C ARG A 31 -4.59 9.40 4.51
N THR A 32 -4.51 9.32 3.18
CA THR A 32 -5.41 10.05 2.27
C THR A 32 -6.87 9.68 2.50
N LEU A 33 -7.18 8.40 2.74
CA LEU A 33 -8.54 7.95 3.00
C LEU A 33 -9.10 8.48 4.33
N ALA A 34 -8.27 8.52 5.38
CA ALA A 34 -8.66 9.09 6.67
C ALA A 34 -8.88 10.61 6.59
N ALA A 35 -8.03 11.31 5.83
CA ALA A 35 -8.14 12.75 5.62
C ALA A 35 -9.39 13.12 4.79
N THR A 36 -9.66 12.39 3.71
CA THR A 36 -10.80 12.66 2.82
C THR A 36 -12.14 12.14 3.35
N LYS A 37 -12.14 11.15 4.25
CA LYS A 37 -13.36 10.56 4.83
C LYS A 37 -13.24 10.48 6.36
N PRO A 38 -13.58 11.55 7.11
CA PRO A 38 -13.35 11.63 8.56
C PRO A 38 -13.97 10.49 9.38
N LYS A 39 -15.13 9.95 8.95
CA LYS A 39 -15.77 8.77 9.57
C LYS A 39 -14.86 7.52 9.59
N ARG A 40 -13.87 7.46 8.70
CA ARG A 40 -12.90 6.36 8.57
C ARG A 40 -11.61 6.59 9.36
N ALA A 41 -11.37 7.80 9.89
CA ALA A 41 -10.14 8.15 10.60
C ALA A 41 -9.86 7.23 11.80
N LYS A 42 -10.90 6.75 12.49
CA LYS A 42 -10.78 5.79 13.60
C LYS A 42 -10.05 4.49 13.24
N PHE A 43 -10.03 4.11 11.96
CA PHE A 43 -9.37 2.88 11.51
C PHE A 43 -7.90 3.07 11.14
N LEU A 44 -7.43 4.33 11.00
CA LEU A 44 -6.11 4.66 10.47
C LEU A 44 -4.99 3.96 11.24
N LYS A 45 -5.04 3.97 12.58
CA LYS A 45 -4.04 3.30 13.43
C LYS A 45 -3.89 1.81 13.10
N GLY A 46 -5.02 1.11 12.94
CA GLY A 46 -5.02 -0.32 12.61
C GLY A 46 -4.56 -0.60 11.19
N TRP A 47 -4.89 0.29 10.24
CA TRP A 47 -4.43 0.20 8.85
C TRP A 47 -2.92 0.39 8.72
N LEU A 48 -2.36 1.40 9.38
CA LEU A 48 -0.91 1.65 9.38
C LEU A 48 -0.14 0.49 10.02
N LYS A 49 -0.66 -0.09 11.11
CA LYS A 49 -0.04 -1.28 11.71
C LYS A 49 0.05 -2.44 10.72
N ARG A 50 -1.00 -2.69 9.93
CA ARG A 50 -1.00 -3.76 8.92
C ARG A 50 -0.15 -3.45 7.70
N ALA A 51 -0.04 -2.17 7.32
CA ALA A 51 0.80 -1.76 6.19
C ALA A 51 2.28 -2.06 6.44
N TYR A 52 2.75 -1.92 7.69
CA TYR A 52 4.17 -2.07 8.03
C TYR A 52 4.53 -3.38 8.73
N ALA A 53 3.55 -4.17 9.20
CA ALA A 53 3.78 -5.48 9.81
C ALA A 53 4.43 -6.48 8.84
#